data_AF-R9M8J6-F1
#
_entry.id   AF-R9M8J6-F1
#
_cell.length_a   1.000
_cell.length_b   1.000
_cell.length_c   1.000
_cell.angle_alpha   90.00
_cell.angle_beta   90.00
_cell.angle_gamma   90.00
#
_symmetry.space_group_name_H-M   'P 1'
#
loop_
_entity.id
_entity.type
_entity.pdbx_description
1 polymer ?
#
loop_
_entity_poly.entity_id
_entity_poly.type
_entity_poly.pdbx_seq_one_letter_code
_entity_poly.pdbx_strand_id
1 'polypeptide(L)'
;MKNLSRILSELANHGSWEGYGLLNYAIMEAVKAQPMPVNMDQLCEQLVGIGDKRNPKSIYRSMARAVDDIWAKPESRPLLKEYYHRELVEKPTLDSFICALARYLWEQAAAPQLYEIIFDQVSEKYGIISHIGDPKIWAAFPAITADRVLVEQIVAFLCDKEVPPEIFKNLYLSGGLLCGLE
;
A
#
# COMPACT_ATOMS: atom_id res chain seq x y z
N MET A 1 -0.08 -5.97 -1.23
CA MET A 1 -0.48 -4.63 -0.74
C MET A 1 -1.69 -4.75 0.18
N LYS A 2 -1.64 -4.26 1.43
CA LYS A 2 -2.83 -4.20 2.29
C LYS A 2 -3.81 -3.15 1.73
N ASN A 3 -5.06 -3.52 1.53
CA ASN A 3 -6.12 -2.60 1.11
C ASN A 3 -6.42 -1.61 2.26
N LEU A 4 -6.50 -0.31 1.98
CA LEU A 4 -6.78 0.73 2.98
C LEU A 4 -8.06 0.44 3.78
N SER A 5 -9.10 -0.11 3.14
CA SER A 5 -10.33 -0.51 3.83
C SER A 5 -10.08 -1.58 4.90
N ARG A 6 -9.17 -2.53 4.62
CA ARG A 6 -8.76 -3.57 5.56
C ARG A 6 -7.93 -2.98 6.70
N ILE A 7 -6.99 -2.07 6.41
CA ILE A 7 -6.21 -1.37 7.44
C ILE A 7 -7.15 -0.65 8.42
N LEU A 8 -8.10 0.13 7.89
CA LEU A 8 -9.06 0.85 8.74
C LEU A 8 -9.97 -0.10 9.52
N SER A 9 -10.37 -1.24 8.94
CA SER A 9 -11.16 -2.26 9.64
C SER A 9 -10.39 -2.94 10.78
N GLU A 10 -9.10 -3.19 10.62
CA GLU A 10 -8.25 -3.76 11.67
C GLU A 10 -8.04 -2.76 12.82
N LEU A 11 -7.89 -1.48 12.47
CA LEU A 11 -7.73 -0.38 13.42
C LEU A 11 -9.03 0.02 14.14
N ALA A 12 -10.19 -0.19 13.52
CA ALA A 12 -11.46 0.26 14.05
C ALA A 12 -11.82 -0.45 15.36
N ASN A 13 -12.42 0.29 16.29
CA ASN A 13 -12.98 -0.25 17.53
C ASN A 13 -14.46 -0.58 17.35
N HIS A 14 -15.26 0.37 16.87
CA HIS A 14 -16.68 0.17 16.59
C HIS A 14 -16.97 0.31 15.08
N GLY A 15 -17.51 -0.76 14.49
CA GLY A 15 -17.61 -0.98 13.04
C GLY A 15 -18.66 -0.13 12.29
N SER A 16 -19.18 0.95 12.86
CA SER A 16 -20.08 1.84 12.12
C SER A 16 -19.78 3.29 12.43
N TRP A 17 -19.08 3.96 11.51
CA TRP A 17 -19.19 5.40 11.47
C TRP A 17 -18.82 5.99 10.13
N GLU A 18 -19.66 6.92 9.70
CA GLU A 18 -19.40 7.90 8.65
C GLU A 18 -17.98 8.51 8.74
N GLY A 19 -17.42 8.63 9.96
CA GLY A 19 -16.03 9.05 10.19
C GLY A 19 -14.97 8.13 9.58
N TYR A 20 -15.15 6.81 9.61
CA TYR A 20 -14.23 5.86 8.96
C TYR A 20 -14.32 5.91 7.44
N GLY A 21 -15.53 6.10 6.90
CA GLY A 21 -15.73 6.34 5.47
C GLY A 21 -15.02 7.61 5.01
N LEU A 22 -15.21 8.72 5.74
CA LEU A 22 -14.52 9.98 5.46
C LEU A 22 -12.99 9.84 5.59
N LEU A 23 -12.48 9.12 6.59
CA LEU A 23 -11.04 8.83 6.72
C LEU A 23 -10.51 8.06 5.51
N ASN A 24 -11.24 7.07 5.01
CA ASN A 24 -10.83 6.31 3.82
C ASN A 24 -10.64 7.25 2.61
N TYR A 25 -11.66 8.07 2.29
CA TYR A 25 -11.55 9.04 1.20
C TYR A 25 -10.42 10.06 1.42
N ALA A 26 -10.29 10.60 2.64
CA ALA A 26 -9.26 11.56 2.98
C ALA A 26 -7.84 10.99 2.77
N ILE A 27 -7.61 9.74 3.19
CA ILE A 27 -6.32 9.06 3.01
C ILE A 27 -6.08 8.76 1.53
N MET A 28 -7.09 8.34 0.77
CA MET A 28 -6.94 8.10 -0.67
C MET A 28 -6.55 9.37 -1.43
N GLU A 29 -7.17 10.51 -1.14
CA GLU A 29 -6.78 11.80 -1.75
C GLU A 29 -5.38 12.22 -1.30
N ALA A 30 -5.04 12.01 -0.02
CA ALA A 30 -3.71 12.30 0.50
C ALA A 30 -2.60 11.44 -0.14
N VAL A 31 -2.89 10.18 -0.52
CA VAL A 31 -1.95 9.31 -1.26
C VAL A 31 -1.62 9.90 -2.63
N LYS A 32 -2.61 10.43 -3.35
CA LYS A 32 -2.41 11.04 -4.68
C LYS A 32 -1.53 12.29 -4.63
N ALA A 33 -1.54 13.00 -3.50
CA ALA A 33 -0.74 14.20 -3.29
C ALA A 33 0.71 13.91 -2.85
N GLN A 34 1.04 12.66 -2.49
CA GLN A 34 2.39 12.31 -2.06
C GLN A 34 3.43 12.57 -3.17
N PRO A 35 4.65 13.02 -2.82
CA PRO A 35 5.19 13.18 -1.46
C PRO A 35 4.89 14.56 -0.82
N MET A 36 4.01 15.37 -1.43
CA MET A 36 3.68 16.69 -0.88
C MET A 36 2.71 16.57 0.30
N PRO A 37 2.84 17.43 1.33
CA PRO A 37 1.87 17.48 2.42
C PRO A 37 0.51 17.98 1.90
N VAL A 38 -0.56 17.35 2.38
CA VAL A 38 -1.94 17.76 2.07
C VAL A 38 -2.35 18.95 2.93
N ASN A 39 -3.06 19.91 2.33
CA ASN A 39 -3.72 20.97 3.06
C ASN A 39 -5.07 20.45 3.59
N MET A 40 -5.22 20.37 4.91
CA MET A 40 -6.42 19.80 5.54
C MET A 40 -7.70 20.59 5.31
N ASP A 41 -7.63 21.92 5.17
CA ASP A 41 -8.81 22.73 4.88
C ASP A 41 -9.33 22.40 3.48
N GLN A 42 -8.43 22.36 2.49
CA GLN A 42 -8.77 21.96 1.12
C GLN A 42 -9.26 20.51 1.05
N LEU A 43 -8.63 19.60 1.80
CA LEU A 43 -9.06 18.21 1.86
C LEU A 43 -10.48 18.10 2.42
N CYS A 44 -10.80 18.83 3.50
CA CYS A 44 -12.16 18.83 4.05
C CYS A 44 -13.18 19.47 3.11
N GLU A 45 -12.79 20.47 2.32
CA GLU A 45 -13.62 21.06 1.25
C GLU A 45 -13.91 20.07 0.13
N GLN A 46 -12.92 19.29 -0.32
CA GLN A 46 -13.08 18.25 -1.33
C GLN A 46 -14.02 17.13 -0.91
N LEU A 47 -14.08 16.84 0.39
CA LEU A 47 -14.94 15.80 0.96
C LEU A 47 -16.39 16.29 1.19
N VAL A 48 -16.71 17.56 0.91
CA VAL A 48 -18.07 18.08 1.03
C VAL A 48 -19.00 17.36 0.06
N GLY A 49 -20.11 16.84 0.58
CA GLY A 49 -21.06 16.05 -0.22
C GLY A 49 -20.72 14.56 -0.29
N ILE A 50 -19.61 14.13 0.32
CA ILE A 50 -19.38 12.71 0.61
C ILE A 50 -20.18 12.34 1.86
N GLY A 51 -21.16 11.45 1.72
CA GLY A 51 -22.15 11.16 2.75
C GLY A 51 -23.12 12.32 2.98
N ASP A 52 -23.58 12.52 4.21
CA ASP A 52 -24.58 13.55 4.53
C ASP A 52 -23.95 14.88 5.01
N LYS A 53 -22.61 14.98 5.03
CA LYS A 53 -21.92 16.16 5.54
C LYS A 53 -21.71 17.23 4.48
N ARG A 54 -22.26 18.42 4.76
CA ARG A 54 -22.14 19.61 3.91
C ARG A 54 -21.18 20.68 4.45
N ASN A 55 -20.53 20.43 5.58
CA ASN A 55 -19.68 21.42 6.25
C ASN A 55 -18.28 20.84 6.50
N PRO A 56 -17.20 21.45 5.96
CA PRO A 56 -15.81 21.02 6.18
C PRO A 56 -15.45 20.84 7.66
N LYS A 57 -15.91 21.71 8.56
CA LYS A 57 -15.64 21.59 10.01
C LYS A 57 -16.29 20.35 10.62
N SER A 58 -17.48 19.99 10.14
CA SER A 58 -18.19 18.78 10.59
C SER A 58 -17.55 17.51 10.04
N ILE A 59 -16.94 17.58 8.86
CA ILE A 59 -16.13 16.51 8.27
C ILE A 59 -14.88 16.28 9.10
N TYR A 60 -14.08 17.34 9.34
CA TYR A 60 -12.89 17.29 10.19
C TYR A 60 -13.20 16.65 11.55
N ARG A 61 -14.24 17.14 12.25
CA ARG A 61 -14.63 16.58 13.56
C ARG A 61 -15.04 15.11 13.48
N SER A 62 -15.66 14.69 12.38
CA SER A 62 -16.04 13.28 12.20
C SER A 62 -14.82 12.39 12.11
N MET A 63 -13.84 12.79 11.30
CA MET A 63 -12.62 12.03 11.11
C MET A 63 -11.77 12.03 12.38
N ALA A 64 -11.67 13.17 13.07
CA ALA A 64 -10.96 13.28 14.34
C ALA A 64 -11.52 12.32 15.40
N ARG A 65 -12.86 12.20 15.50
CA ARG A 65 -13.48 11.24 16.41
C ARG A 65 -13.22 9.78 16.03
N ALA A 66 -13.10 9.49 14.73
CA ALA A 66 -12.70 8.15 14.29
C ALA A 66 -11.24 7.85 14.67
N VAL A 67 -10.34 8.83 14.58
CA VAL A 67 -8.96 8.68 15.10
C VAL A 67 -8.95 8.50 16.63
N ASP A 68 -9.82 9.21 17.35
CA ASP A 68 -9.99 9.02 18.79
C ASP A 68 -10.45 7.59 19.12
N ASP A 69 -11.41 7.05 18.37
CA ASP A 69 -11.92 5.69 18.52
C ASP A 69 -10.84 4.63 18.25
N ILE A 70 -10.04 4.82 17.18
CA ILE A 70 -8.88 3.96 16.88
C ILE A 70 -7.88 3.98 18.05
N TRP A 71 -7.59 5.15 18.60
CA TRP A 71 -6.62 5.28 19.70
C TRP A 71 -7.11 4.67 21.02
N ALA A 72 -8.42 4.69 21.25
CA ALA A 72 -9.05 4.11 22.42
C ALA A 72 -8.91 2.58 22.45
N LYS A 73 -8.79 1.92 21.29
CA LYS A 73 -8.55 0.47 21.16
C LYS A 73 -7.07 0.13 21.40
N PRO A 74 -6.72 -0.57 22.49
CA PRO A 74 -5.33 -0.90 22.80
C PRO A 74 -4.65 -1.74 21.70
N GLU A 75 -5.39 -2.64 21.06
CA GLU A 75 -4.90 -3.53 20.00
C GLU A 75 -4.52 -2.79 18.72
N SER A 76 -5.05 -1.57 18.52
CA SER A 76 -4.71 -0.75 17.37
C SER A 76 -3.34 -0.08 17.52
N ARG A 77 -2.86 0.15 18.76
CA ARG A 77 -1.61 0.90 19.00
C ARG A 77 -0.37 0.18 18.45
N PRO A 78 -0.18 -1.13 18.63
CA PRO A 78 0.90 -1.87 17.97
C PRO A 78 0.82 -1.80 16.44
N LEU A 79 -0.38 -1.78 15.85
CA LEU A 79 -0.56 -1.66 14.41
C LEU A 79 -0.14 -0.28 13.90
N LEU A 80 -0.43 0.79 14.66
CA LEU A 80 0.02 2.15 14.31
C LEU A 80 1.54 2.28 14.24
N LYS A 81 2.29 1.47 15.00
CA LYS A 81 3.77 1.46 14.92
C LYS A 81 4.27 1.10 13.53
N GLU A 82 3.57 0.22 12.81
CA GLU A 82 3.91 -0.17 11.43
C GLU A 82 3.83 1.05 10.50
N TYR A 83 2.77 1.85 10.62
CA TYR A 83 2.50 2.99 9.72
C TYR A 83 3.33 4.23 10.07
N TYR A 84 3.70 4.37 11.34
CA TYR A 84 4.51 5.49 11.83
C TYR A 84 6.01 5.19 11.87
N HIS A 85 6.42 3.93 11.68
CA HIS A 85 7.79 3.42 11.87
C HIS A 85 8.39 3.73 13.26
N ARG A 86 7.54 4.03 14.24
CA ARG A 86 7.91 4.31 15.62
C ARG A 86 6.74 4.05 16.54
N GLU A 87 7.04 3.82 17.81
CA GLU A 87 6.01 3.72 18.84
C GLU A 87 5.41 5.10 19.12
N LEU A 88 4.08 5.15 19.18
CA LEU A 88 3.34 6.36 19.54
C LEU A 88 3.06 6.34 21.03
N VAL A 89 3.55 7.36 21.74
CA VAL A 89 3.30 7.56 23.18
C VAL A 89 2.01 8.34 23.40
N GLU A 90 1.65 9.20 22.44
CA GLU A 90 0.46 10.04 22.47
C GLU A 90 -0.43 9.78 21.26
N LYS A 91 -1.71 10.12 21.42
CA LYS A 91 -2.70 10.01 20.35
C LYS A 91 -2.26 10.87 19.15
N PRO A 92 -2.25 10.33 17.91
CA PRO A 92 -1.97 11.13 16.74
C PRO A 92 -3.08 12.15 16.47
N THR A 93 -2.71 13.32 15.99
CA THR A 93 -3.67 14.26 15.38
C THR A 93 -4.25 13.65 14.10
N LEU A 94 -5.43 14.09 13.68
CA LEU A 94 -6.02 13.69 12.40
C LEU A 94 -5.06 13.86 11.21
N ASP A 95 -4.42 15.02 11.14
CA ASP A 95 -3.50 15.40 10.06
C ASP A 95 -2.31 14.43 9.99
N SER A 96 -1.63 14.24 11.13
CA SER A 96 -0.56 13.26 11.29
C SER A 96 -1.01 11.85 10.90
N PHE A 97 -2.22 11.45 11.29
CA PHE A 97 -2.76 10.13 11.00
C PHE A 97 -2.96 9.91 9.50
N ILE A 98 -3.59 10.87 8.82
CA ILE A 98 -3.78 10.84 7.37
C ILE A 98 -2.43 10.83 6.66
N CYS A 99 -1.50 11.73 7.04
CA CYS A 99 -0.20 11.82 6.40
C CYS A 99 0.64 10.56 6.59
N ALA A 100 0.65 9.95 7.79
CA ALA A 100 1.41 8.74 8.05
C ALA A 100 0.90 7.55 7.24
N LEU A 101 -0.43 7.35 7.19
CA LEU A 101 -1.02 6.27 6.39
C LEU A 101 -0.88 6.52 4.88
N ALA A 102 -1.05 7.75 4.43
CA ALA A 102 -0.87 8.10 3.02
C ALA A 102 0.58 7.87 2.58
N ARG A 103 1.54 8.29 3.40
CA ARG A 103 2.97 8.02 3.16
C ARG A 103 3.25 6.52 3.17
N TYR A 104 2.78 5.77 4.16
CA TYR A 104 2.97 4.32 4.19
C TYR A 104 2.41 3.65 2.93
N LEU A 105 1.19 3.99 2.50
CA LEU A 105 0.59 3.42 1.29
C LEU A 105 1.33 3.83 0.01
N TRP A 106 1.78 5.07 -0.07
CA TRP A 106 2.59 5.55 -1.18
C TRP A 106 3.96 4.87 -1.21
N GLU A 107 4.63 4.71 -0.06
CA GLU A 107 5.88 3.97 0.08
C GLU A 107 5.69 2.48 -0.25
N GLN A 108 4.54 1.88 0.06
CA GLN A 108 4.23 0.49 -0.33
C GLN A 108 3.95 0.34 -1.83
N ALA A 109 3.37 1.37 -2.46
CA ALA A 109 3.13 1.40 -3.90
C ALA A 109 4.40 1.79 -4.70
N ALA A 110 5.27 2.62 -4.10
CA ALA A 110 6.52 3.10 -4.66
C ALA A 110 7.72 2.24 -4.24
N ALA A 111 7.55 1.32 -3.29
CA ALA A 111 8.51 0.27 -3.02
C ALA A 111 8.78 -0.41 -4.37
N PRO A 112 10.05 -0.55 -4.78
CA PRO A 112 10.35 -1.26 -6.00
C PRO A 112 9.64 -2.61 -5.88
N GLN A 113 8.70 -2.87 -6.80
CA GLN A 113 8.11 -4.20 -6.89
C GLN A 113 9.30 -5.16 -6.88
N LEU A 114 9.29 -6.15 -5.99
CA LEU A 114 10.40 -7.11 -5.88
C LEU A 114 10.73 -7.72 -7.24
N TYR A 115 9.77 -7.70 -8.16
CA TYR A 115 9.83 -8.15 -9.53
C TYR A 115 9.31 -7.08 -10.49
N GLU A 116 10.09 -6.73 -11.51
CA GLU A 116 9.70 -5.85 -12.62
C GLU A 116 9.70 -6.67 -13.92
N ILE A 117 8.72 -6.46 -14.80
CA ILE A 117 8.69 -7.12 -16.12
C ILE A 117 9.54 -6.32 -17.09
N ILE A 118 10.43 -7.01 -17.79
CA ILE A 118 11.21 -6.44 -18.89
C ILE A 118 10.88 -7.13 -20.20
N PHE A 119 11.14 -6.44 -21.31
CA PHE A 119 11.10 -7.03 -22.65
C PHE A 119 12.50 -6.94 -23.26
N ASP A 120 13.08 -8.10 -23.57
CA ASP A 120 14.36 -8.19 -24.26
C ASP A 120 14.14 -8.16 -25.77
N GLN A 121 14.64 -7.11 -26.41
CA GLN A 121 14.53 -6.92 -27.85
C GLN A 121 15.33 -7.94 -28.65
N VAL A 122 16.39 -8.54 -28.08
CA VAL A 122 17.24 -9.51 -28.80
C VAL A 122 16.57 -10.87 -28.89
N SER A 123 15.97 -11.33 -27.79
CA SER A 123 15.27 -12.62 -27.75
C SER A 123 13.78 -12.54 -28.08
N GLU A 124 13.22 -11.33 -28.24
CA GLU A 124 11.79 -11.04 -28.39
C GLU A 124 10.93 -11.70 -27.29
N LYS A 125 11.48 -11.75 -26.07
CA LYS A 125 10.84 -12.37 -24.92
C LYS A 125 10.70 -11.40 -23.78
N TYR A 126 9.68 -11.64 -22.98
CA TYR A 126 9.55 -11.04 -21.67
C TYR A 126 10.40 -11.80 -20.65
N GLY A 127 10.91 -11.01 -19.72
CA GLY A 127 11.71 -11.44 -18.59
C GLY A 127 11.30 -10.71 -17.32
N ILE A 128 12.02 -11.00 -16.24
CA ILE A 128 11.78 -10.40 -14.93
C ILE A 128 13.10 -9.84 -14.39
N ILE A 129 13.08 -8.65 -13.79
CA ILE A 129 14.15 -8.15 -12.93
C ILE A 129 13.72 -8.39 -11.49
N SER A 130 14.58 -9.00 -10.68
CA SER A 130 14.37 -9.03 -9.23
C SER A 130 15.26 -8.02 -8.51
N HIS A 131 14.70 -7.36 -7.49
CA HIS A 131 15.42 -6.40 -6.65
C HIS A 131 15.82 -7.05 -5.32
N ILE A 132 17.13 -7.18 -5.07
CA ILE A 132 17.67 -7.83 -3.87
C ILE A 132 18.40 -6.81 -2.99
N GLY A 133 17.88 -6.61 -1.76
CA GLY A 133 18.56 -5.90 -0.68
C GLY A 133 18.86 -4.40 -0.92
N ASP A 134 19.63 -3.84 0.01
CA ASP A 134 20.24 -2.51 -0.04
C ASP A 134 21.77 -2.66 0.15
N PRO A 135 22.63 -2.21 -0.79
CA PRO A 135 22.33 -1.49 -2.02
C PRO A 135 21.70 -2.40 -3.07
N LYS A 136 20.68 -1.87 -3.78
CA LYS A 136 19.82 -2.55 -4.76
C LYS A 136 20.63 -3.34 -5.80
N ILE A 137 20.85 -4.63 -5.56
CA ILE A 137 21.38 -5.54 -6.57
C ILE A 137 20.20 -5.96 -7.45
N TRP A 138 20.37 -5.84 -8.77
CA TRP A 138 19.37 -6.29 -9.75
C TRP A 138 19.84 -7.59 -10.40
N ALA A 139 18.98 -8.61 -10.40
CA ALA A 139 19.17 -9.80 -11.20
C ALA A 139 18.14 -9.78 -12.34
N ALA A 140 18.61 -9.73 -13.59
CA ALA A 140 17.75 -9.75 -14.76
C ALA A 140 17.65 -11.17 -15.35
N PHE A 141 16.43 -11.58 -15.68
CA PHE A 141 16.10 -12.88 -16.26
C PHE A 141 15.36 -12.66 -17.60
N PRO A 142 16.07 -12.24 -18.67
CA PRO A 142 15.46 -11.66 -19.87
C PRO A 142 14.69 -12.64 -20.78
N ALA A 143 14.92 -13.94 -20.65
CA ALA A 143 14.38 -14.95 -21.57
C ALA A 143 13.49 -15.98 -20.84
N ILE A 144 12.30 -15.56 -20.41
CA ILE A 144 11.31 -16.47 -19.80
C ILE A 144 10.31 -16.95 -20.85
N THR A 145 9.56 -16.02 -21.46
CA THR A 145 8.48 -16.37 -22.40
C THR A 145 8.20 -15.24 -23.38
N ALA A 146 7.69 -15.57 -24.58
CA ALA A 146 7.17 -14.55 -25.50
C ALA A 146 5.73 -14.12 -25.15
N ASP A 147 5.06 -14.86 -24.27
CA ASP A 147 3.70 -14.57 -23.83
C ASP A 147 3.68 -13.55 -22.67
N ARG A 148 3.18 -12.34 -22.97
CA ARG A 148 3.04 -11.26 -21.99
C ARG A 148 2.12 -11.64 -20.83
N VAL A 149 1.01 -12.31 -21.11
CA VAL A 149 0.02 -12.66 -20.08
C VAL A 149 0.62 -13.65 -19.11
N LEU A 150 1.40 -14.61 -19.62
CA LEU A 150 2.08 -15.59 -18.79
C LEU A 150 3.12 -14.94 -17.86
N VAL A 151 3.94 -14.00 -18.34
CA VAL A 151 4.91 -13.32 -17.46
C VAL A 151 4.23 -12.45 -16.41
N GLU A 152 3.09 -11.83 -16.74
CA GLU A 152 2.27 -11.07 -15.80
C GLU A 152 1.70 -11.99 -14.71
N GLN A 153 1.24 -13.19 -15.07
CA GLN A 153 0.80 -14.21 -14.11
C GLN A 153 1.93 -14.70 -13.20
N ILE A 154 3.13 -14.92 -13.74
CA ILE A 154 4.32 -15.30 -12.95
C ILE A 154 4.64 -14.20 -11.93
N VAL A 155 4.72 -12.93 -12.35
CA VAL A 155 5.00 -11.81 -11.44
C VAL A 155 3.91 -11.65 -10.39
N ALA A 156 2.64 -11.81 -10.78
CA ALA A 156 1.52 -11.80 -9.84
C ALA A 156 1.63 -12.91 -8.79
N PHE A 157 1.97 -14.14 -9.21
CA PHE A 157 2.21 -15.26 -8.30
C PHE A 157 3.37 -15.00 -7.34
N LEU A 158 4.51 -14.51 -7.85
CA LEU A 158 5.69 -14.21 -7.03
C LEU A 158 5.39 -13.13 -5.98
N CYS A 159 4.60 -12.12 -6.35
CA CYS A 159 4.14 -11.08 -5.44
C CYS A 159 3.12 -11.60 -4.42
N ASP A 160 2.14 -12.42 -4.84
CA ASP A 160 1.09 -12.98 -3.95
C ASP A 160 1.68 -13.92 -2.90
N LYS A 161 2.66 -14.74 -3.29
CA LYS A 161 3.33 -15.69 -2.40
C LYS A 161 4.51 -15.10 -1.64
N GLU A 162 4.77 -13.80 -1.80
CA GLU A 162 5.91 -13.10 -1.20
C GLU A 162 7.23 -13.86 -1.42
N VAL A 163 7.42 -14.42 -2.63
CA VAL A 163 8.59 -15.26 -2.93
C VAL A 163 9.84 -14.39 -2.86
N PRO A 164 10.84 -14.74 -2.03
CA PRO A 164 12.10 -14.02 -1.99
C PRO A 164 12.87 -14.17 -3.32
N PRO A 165 13.55 -13.12 -3.80
CA PRO A 165 14.34 -13.16 -5.03
C PRO A 165 15.36 -14.31 -5.12
N GLU A 166 15.92 -14.74 -3.98
CA GLU A 166 16.85 -15.88 -3.90
C GLU A 166 16.17 -17.21 -4.26
N ILE A 167 14.90 -17.38 -3.84
CA ILE A 167 14.10 -18.56 -4.17
C ILE A 167 13.69 -18.51 -5.65
N PHE A 168 13.26 -17.34 -6.14
CA PHE A 168 12.93 -17.15 -7.55
C PHE A 168 14.10 -17.50 -8.47
N LYS A 169 15.31 -17.05 -8.14
CA LYS A 169 16.52 -17.41 -8.89
C LYS A 169 16.70 -18.92 -9.03
N ASN A 170 16.50 -19.66 -7.94
CA ASN A 170 16.62 -21.12 -7.96
C ASN A 170 15.53 -21.78 -8.82
N LEU A 171 14.29 -21.29 -8.73
CA LEU A 171 13.17 -21.76 -9.56
C LEU A 171 13.39 -21.50 -11.06
N TYR A 172 13.95 -20.33 -11.40
CA TYR A 172 14.33 -20.01 -12.77
C TYR A 172 15.40 -20.97 -13.30
N LEU A 173 16.49 -21.14 -12.56
CA LEU A 173 17.60 -21.99 -12.96
C LEU A 173 17.23 -23.48 -13.04
N SER A 174 16.27 -23.93 -12.24
CA SER A 174 15.79 -25.31 -12.26
C SER A 174 14.71 -25.56 -13.31
N GLY A 175 14.26 -24.54 -14.05
CA GLY A 175 13.13 -24.64 -14.98
C GLY A 175 11.76 -24.84 -14.32
N GLY A 176 11.67 -24.66 -13.00
CA GLY A 176 10.45 -24.94 -12.20
C GLY A 176 9.37 -23.87 -12.30
N LEU A 177 9.65 -22.72 -12.94
CA LEU A 177 8.74 -21.58 -13.02
C LEU A 177 7.40 -21.88 -13.72
N LEU A 178 7.39 -22.83 -14.65
CA LEU A 178 6.19 -23.17 -15.43
C LEU A 178 5.37 -24.31 -14.80
N CYS A 179 5.89 -24.98 -13.76
CA CYS A 179 5.21 -26.11 -13.12
C CYS A 179 4.36 -25.70 -11.90
N GLY A 180 4.44 -24.45 -11.44
CA GLY A 180 3.77 -23.97 -10.23
C GLY A 180 2.55 -23.07 -10.46
N LEU A 181 2.12 -22.90 -11.71
CA LEU A 181 0.96 -22.07 -12.10
C LEU A 181 -0.35 -22.87 -12.22
N GLU A 182 -0.35 -24.14 -11.81
CA GLU A 182 -1.55 -25.01 -11.73
C GLU A 182 -2.29 -24.85 -10.40
#